data_AF-A0A7Y2B4Q5-F1
#
_entry.id   AF-A0A7Y2B4Q5-F1
#
_cell.length_a   1.000
_cell.length_b   1.000
_cell.length_c   1.000
_cell.angle_alpha   90.00
_cell.angle_beta   90.00
_cell.angle_gamma   90.00
#
_symmetry.space_group_name_H-M   'P 1'
#
loop_
_entity.id
_entity.type
_entity.pdbx_description
1 polymer ?
#
loop_
_entity_poly.entity_id
_entity_poly.type
_entity_poly.pdbx_seq_one_letter_code
_entity_poly.pdbx_strand_id
1 'polypeptide(L)'
;MRTFLTALALAVLFGNASAPRAASHDNTVEWNGVSHVIWQDLRPICPENGEPFSVRFQTWDFDITSARVRGVDGGVITTWENAYFVEDKGPYDVWQADLDSSFGGFVDYVIELTDGSDTDYYTTAGMSDTIPSGADFTVDFGSYTHAPYGAVKTTTGAVFRTWAPGASSARVRGDFNGWTTVNPMQANGNDWIARIPGVADRDNYKLYFNDGASPVWKTDAHSRAINAGDNNNSIVEDPTRYVWNSNSFVTPALEEMIIYQIHIGTFAGRNDPHGTAPFPSGYLEVADRAYQLAELGVNAVQICPINEFPGDESAGYNPIGIYSPEWIYGTPDECKAMIDSLHAHGIAVLLDIVYNHFSDTDNFLWQYDGTQIYFDDPVVGTPWGSQADFDKPEVRDYYIQNAMMWLEEYRIDGFRMDATDFMNIFPQEAAGWFLMQEINDMMDWRYADRVSIAEQLPDDDFVTRPTNIGGAGFDTQYYDKFTD
;
A
#
# COMPACT_ATOMS: atom_id res chain seq x y z
N MET A 1 -63.30 -15.52 5.70
CA MET A 1 -63.31 -16.53 6.78
C MET A 1 -61.90 -17.09 6.84
N ARG A 2 -61.02 -16.46 7.64
CA ARG A 2 -60.70 -16.86 9.03
C ARG A 2 -59.87 -18.16 9.05
N THR A 3 -58.64 -18.24 9.58
CA THR A 3 -57.79 -17.33 10.37
C THR A 3 -56.53 -18.11 10.85
N PHE A 4 -55.44 -17.40 11.18
CA PHE A 4 -54.41 -17.67 12.23
C PHE A 4 -53.65 -19.03 12.19
N LEU A 5 -52.34 -19.19 12.29
CA LEU A 5 -51.18 -18.56 12.97
C LEU A 5 -49.95 -19.18 12.23
N THR A 6 -48.82 -18.52 11.98
CA THR A 6 -47.84 -18.07 12.98
C THR A 6 -46.97 -16.97 12.36
N ALA A 7 -46.98 -15.80 13.00
CA ALA A 7 -45.91 -14.83 12.91
C ALA A 7 -44.76 -15.34 13.80
N LEU A 8 -43.55 -15.47 13.24
CA LEU A 8 -42.32 -15.47 14.04
C LEU A 8 -41.15 -14.98 13.18
N ALA A 9 -40.61 -13.84 13.60
CA ALA A 9 -39.26 -13.35 13.35
C ALA A 9 -38.79 -13.21 11.89
N LEU A 10 -39.14 -12.09 11.27
CA LEU A 10 -38.19 -11.39 10.38
C LEU A 10 -38.00 -9.98 10.93
N ALA A 11 -37.39 -9.91 12.12
CA ALA A 11 -36.59 -8.75 12.45
C ALA A 11 -35.38 -8.87 11.51
N VAL A 12 -35.48 -8.22 10.36
CA VAL A 12 -34.30 -7.84 9.57
C VAL A 12 -33.44 -7.08 10.56
N LEU A 13 -32.38 -7.73 11.02
CA LEU A 13 -31.26 -7.06 11.65
C LEU A 13 -30.71 -6.12 10.58
N PHE A 14 -31.28 -4.92 10.52
CA PHE A 14 -30.48 -3.72 10.35
C PHE A 14 -29.60 -3.63 11.60
N GLY A 15 -28.66 -4.57 11.72
CA GLY A 15 -27.41 -4.23 12.34
C GLY A 15 -26.83 -3.23 11.36
N ASN A 16 -26.94 -1.95 11.69
CA ASN A 16 -25.90 -1.03 11.31
C ASN A 16 -24.60 -1.82 11.55
N ALA A 17 -23.78 -1.99 10.51
CA ALA A 17 -22.35 -2.08 10.77
C ALA A 17 -22.04 -0.76 11.46
N SER A 18 -22.25 -0.73 12.78
CA SER A 18 -21.80 0.35 13.60
C SER A 18 -20.31 0.39 13.35
N ALA A 19 -19.80 1.55 12.94
CA ALA A 19 -18.40 1.90 13.11
C ALA A 19 -17.90 1.24 14.40
N PRO A 20 -16.75 0.54 14.37
CA PRO A 20 -16.25 -0.15 15.54
C PRO A 20 -16.35 0.82 16.72
N ARG A 21 -17.00 0.34 17.81
CA ARG A 21 -17.28 1.18 18.97
C ARG A 21 -15.97 1.87 19.33
N ALA A 22 -15.93 3.20 19.25
CA ALA A 22 -14.90 3.97 19.92
C ALA A 22 -14.76 3.39 21.32
N ALA A 23 -13.54 3.05 21.68
CA ALA A 23 -13.24 2.57 23.02
C ALA A 23 -13.56 3.69 24.02
N SER A 24 -13.46 3.37 25.30
CA SER A 24 -13.61 4.38 26.33
C SER A 24 -12.63 4.07 27.43
N HIS A 25 -12.02 5.11 28.00
CA HIS A 25 -11.21 4.99 29.22
C HIS A 25 -12.02 4.35 30.36
N ASP A 26 -12.03 3.02 30.41
CA ASP A 26 -12.84 2.19 31.29
C ASP A 26 -12.00 1.28 32.17
N ASN A 27 -10.68 1.51 32.12
CA ASN A 27 -9.61 0.79 32.81
C ASN A 27 -9.37 -0.60 32.21
N THR A 28 -9.39 -0.71 30.88
CA THR A 28 -9.05 -1.92 30.12
C THR A 28 -8.44 -1.52 28.79
N VAL A 29 -7.28 -2.06 28.41
CA VAL A 29 -6.75 -1.85 27.04
C VAL A 29 -7.44 -2.81 26.07
N GLU A 30 -8.06 -2.30 25.00
CA GLU A 30 -8.70 -3.15 23.99
C GLU A 30 -7.69 -3.69 22.95
N TRP A 31 -7.15 -4.88 23.25
CA TRP A 31 -6.12 -5.54 22.43
C TRP A 31 -6.46 -5.70 20.95
N ASN A 32 -7.74 -5.79 20.57
CA ASN A 32 -8.17 -5.95 19.18
C ASN A 32 -7.97 -4.67 18.34
N GLY A 33 -7.88 -3.51 18.98
CA GLY A 33 -7.57 -2.23 18.31
C GLY A 33 -6.08 -1.96 18.20
N VAL A 34 -5.27 -2.69 18.98
CA VAL A 34 -3.83 -2.52 18.99
C VAL A 34 -3.25 -3.17 17.75
N SER A 35 -2.58 -2.35 16.94
CA SER A 35 -1.67 -2.88 15.94
C SER A 35 -0.37 -2.10 15.96
N HIS A 36 0.70 -2.85 15.86
CA HIS A 36 1.96 -2.33 15.40
C HIS A 36 2.48 -3.38 14.46
N VAL A 37 2.46 -3.06 13.19
CA VAL A 37 3.28 -3.85 12.30
C VAL A 37 4.66 -3.25 12.35
N ILE A 38 5.67 -4.12 12.43
CA ILE A 38 7.11 -3.78 12.41
C ILE A 38 7.43 -3.11 11.06
N TRP A 39 6.90 -1.91 10.83
CA TRP A 39 6.98 -1.13 9.58
C TRP A 39 6.04 -1.53 8.44
N GLN A 40 4.91 -2.22 8.71
CA GLN A 40 3.75 -2.13 7.79
C GLN A 40 2.72 -1.10 8.23
N ASP A 41 3.00 -0.22 9.17
CA ASP A 41 2.64 1.18 8.90
C ASP A 41 3.69 1.55 7.84
N LEU A 42 3.36 1.40 6.54
CA LEU A 42 4.25 1.25 5.36
C LEU A 42 4.97 2.55 5.03
N ARG A 43 5.47 3.22 6.07
CA ARG A 43 6.32 4.37 5.95
C ARG A 43 7.56 3.92 5.20
N PRO A 44 7.85 4.57 4.08
CA PRO A 44 8.95 4.21 3.20
C PRO A 44 10.28 4.77 3.75
N ILE A 45 10.58 4.44 5.01
CA ILE A 45 11.74 4.92 5.74
C ILE A 45 12.55 3.73 6.25
N CYS A 46 13.86 3.89 6.29
CA CYS A 46 14.77 2.86 6.79
C CYS A 46 15.85 3.55 7.63
N PRO A 47 15.69 3.60 8.97
CA PRO A 47 16.68 4.23 9.84
C PRO A 47 18.02 3.48 9.79
N GLU A 48 19.12 4.22 9.85
CA GLU A 48 20.48 3.68 9.88
C GLU A 48 21.04 3.58 11.32
N ASN A 49 22.12 2.80 11.48
CA ASN A 49 22.80 2.64 12.76
C ASN A 49 23.26 4.00 13.32
N GLY A 50 22.87 4.32 14.55
CA GLY A 50 23.18 5.61 15.18
C GLY A 50 22.20 6.74 14.84
N GLU A 51 21.14 6.46 14.08
CA GLU A 51 20.07 7.43 13.81
C GLU A 51 18.87 7.20 14.73
N PRO A 52 18.23 8.28 15.22
CA PRO A 52 16.96 8.13 15.91
C PRO A 52 15.90 7.61 14.94
N PHE A 53 14.96 6.84 15.46
CA PHE A 53 13.83 6.33 14.69
C PHE A 53 12.54 6.36 15.49
N SER A 54 11.43 6.45 14.77
CA SER A 54 10.11 6.55 15.38
C SER A 54 9.39 5.21 15.37
N VAL A 55 8.95 4.74 16.53
CA VAL A 55 8.03 3.62 16.66
C VAL A 55 6.61 4.16 16.62
N ARG A 56 5.84 3.78 15.59
CA ARG A 56 4.40 4.11 15.48
C ARG A 56 3.54 2.89 15.71
N PHE A 57 2.38 3.08 16.32
CA PHE A 57 1.40 2.03 16.58
C PHE A 57 0.01 2.65 16.67
N GLN A 58 -1.02 1.84 16.45
CA GLN A 58 -2.42 2.26 16.55
C GLN A 58 -3.11 1.61 17.74
N THR A 59 -4.12 2.29 18.27
CA THR A 59 -5.11 1.79 19.24
C THR A 59 -6.50 2.22 18.79
N TRP A 60 -7.58 1.73 19.39
CA TRP A 60 -8.89 2.38 19.17
C TRP A 60 -8.86 3.82 19.73
N ASP A 61 -9.68 4.69 19.14
CA ASP A 61 -9.92 6.03 19.67
C ASP A 61 -10.37 5.96 21.13
N PHE A 62 -9.71 6.74 22.00
CA PHE A 62 -10.04 6.84 23.43
C PHE A 62 -9.94 5.52 24.22
N ASP A 63 -9.18 4.55 23.71
CA ASP A 63 -8.83 3.29 24.40
C ASP A 63 -7.82 3.57 25.52
N ILE A 64 -6.68 4.14 25.14
CA ILE A 64 -5.56 4.31 26.06
C ILE A 64 -5.41 5.75 26.56
N THR A 65 -5.09 5.87 27.84
CA THR A 65 -4.75 7.17 28.46
C THR A 65 -3.30 7.60 28.22
N SER A 66 -2.41 6.64 28.00
CA SER A 66 -1.00 6.90 27.70
C SER A 66 -0.32 5.65 27.15
N ALA A 67 0.79 5.85 26.46
CA ALA A 67 1.66 4.78 26.05
C ALA A 67 3.13 5.23 26.08
N ARG A 68 4.04 4.25 26.09
CA ARG A 68 5.48 4.50 26.07
C ARG A 68 6.21 3.32 25.45
N VAL A 69 7.40 3.57 24.93
CA VAL A 69 8.24 2.57 24.28
C VAL A 69 9.59 2.51 24.99
N ARG A 70 10.12 1.31 25.18
CA ARG A 70 11.46 1.10 25.73
C ARG A 70 12.30 0.34 24.74
N GLY A 71 13.49 0.87 24.47
CA GLY A 71 14.52 0.20 23.69
C GLY A 71 15.47 -0.66 24.53
N VAL A 72 16.17 -1.56 23.85
CA VAL A 72 17.36 -2.27 24.30
C VAL A 72 18.38 -2.16 23.18
N ASP A 73 19.34 -1.28 23.36
CA ASP A 73 20.33 -0.95 22.33
C ASP A 73 21.64 -1.69 22.61
N GLY A 74 22.01 -2.60 21.71
CA GLY A 74 23.20 -3.45 21.89
C GLY A 74 23.19 -4.25 23.21
N GLY A 75 22.00 -4.62 23.70
CA GLY A 75 21.80 -5.32 24.97
C GLY A 75 21.72 -4.42 26.22
N VAL A 76 21.76 -3.09 26.06
CA VAL A 76 21.59 -2.12 27.15
C VAL A 76 20.17 -1.56 27.13
N ILE A 77 19.41 -1.83 28.19
CA ILE A 77 18.05 -1.29 28.36
C ILE A 77 18.11 0.24 28.43
N THR A 78 17.36 0.91 27.56
CA THR A 78 17.24 2.38 27.52
C THR A 78 16.16 2.88 28.49
N THR A 79 16.04 4.19 28.62
CA THR A 79 14.89 4.81 29.28
C THR A 79 13.61 4.52 28.51
N TRP A 80 12.47 4.58 29.21
CA TRP A 80 11.17 4.63 28.58
C TRP A 80 10.97 6.01 27.96
N GLU A 81 10.60 6.02 26.69
CA GLU A 81 10.22 7.22 25.96
C GLU A 81 8.70 7.26 25.82
N ASN A 82 8.09 8.38 26.22
CA ASN A 82 6.63 8.51 26.14
C ASN A 82 6.20 8.58 24.68
N ALA A 83 5.17 7.82 24.34
CA ALA A 83 4.49 7.97 23.07
C ALA A 83 3.55 9.17 23.12
N TYR A 84 3.41 9.87 22.00
CA TYR A 84 2.47 10.96 21.81
C TYR A 84 1.52 10.65 20.66
N PHE A 85 0.29 11.12 20.79
CA PHE A 85 -0.71 11.09 19.73
C PHE A 85 -0.21 11.90 18.52
N VAL A 86 -0.39 11.34 17.33
CA VAL A 86 0.02 11.92 16.04
C VAL A 86 -1.19 12.41 15.27
N GLU A 87 -2.15 11.52 15.03
CA GLU A 87 -3.31 11.75 14.17
C GLU A 87 -4.40 10.72 14.46
N ASP A 88 -5.64 11.08 14.15
CA ASP A 88 -6.76 10.15 14.09
C ASP A 88 -6.73 9.46 12.73
N LYS A 89 -7.00 8.15 12.70
CA LYS A 89 -7.10 7.35 11.48
C LYS A 89 -8.40 6.55 11.51
N GLY A 90 -9.50 7.21 11.17
CA GLY A 90 -10.83 6.61 11.24
C GLY A 90 -11.26 6.39 12.70
N PRO A 91 -11.40 5.14 13.18
CA PRO A 91 -11.74 4.82 14.56
C PRO A 91 -10.50 4.57 15.44
N TYR A 92 -9.29 4.84 14.92
CA TYR A 92 -8.02 4.56 15.59
C TYR A 92 -7.22 5.82 15.91
N ASP A 93 -6.62 5.83 17.09
CA ASP A 93 -5.58 6.80 17.47
C ASP A 93 -4.21 6.28 16.99
N VAL A 94 -3.45 7.10 16.26
CA VAL A 94 -2.05 6.78 15.91
C VAL A 94 -1.11 7.43 16.93
N TRP A 95 -0.27 6.61 17.55
CA TRP A 95 0.72 7.02 18.56
C TRP A 95 2.14 6.87 18.02
N GLN A 96 3.06 7.72 18.49
CA GLN A 96 4.47 7.68 18.13
C GLN A 96 5.38 7.88 19.34
N ALA A 97 6.44 7.08 19.45
CA ALA A 97 7.57 7.35 20.33
C ALA A 97 8.87 7.40 19.50
N ASP A 98 9.76 8.33 19.83
CA ASP A 98 11.05 8.46 19.16
C ASP A 98 12.14 7.82 20.03
N LEU A 99 12.85 6.84 19.47
CA LEU A 99 13.94 6.13 20.13
C LEU A 99 15.27 6.58 19.54
N ASP A 100 16.25 6.80 20.41
CA ASP A 100 17.64 6.97 20.00
C ASP A 100 18.27 5.61 19.71
N SER A 101 19.17 5.58 18.72
CA SER A 101 20.08 4.47 18.48
C SER A 101 21.51 4.95 18.73
N SER A 102 22.27 4.21 19.52
CA SER A 102 23.73 4.27 19.53
C SER A 102 24.30 3.33 18.46
N PHE A 103 25.62 3.34 18.27
CA PHE A 103 26.30 2.47 17.30
C PHE A 103 26.37 0.99 17.77
N GLY A 104 25.25 0.43 18.23
CA GLY A 104 25.10 -0.92 18.78
C GLY A 104 24.76 -2.00 17.75
N GLY A 105 24.40 -1.61 16.52
CA GLY A 105 24.12 -2.52 15.41
C GLY A 105 22.67 -3.03 15.36
N PHE A 106 21.95 -3.06 16.47
CA PHE A 106 20.51 -3.32 16.53
C PHE A 106 19.88 -2.65 17.76
N VAL A 107 18.58 -2.40 17.68
CA VAL A 107 17.74 -1.94 18.80
C VAL A 107 16.53 -2.85 18.91
N ASP A 108 16.40 -3.53 20.04
CA ASP A 108 15.17 -4.22 20.40
C ASP A 108 14.22 -3.25 21.10
N TYR A 109 12.90 -3.40 20.99
CA TYR A 109 11.95 -2.55 21.70
C TYR A 109 10.62 -3.23 22.02
N VAL A 110 9.94 -2.68 23.03
CA VAL A 110 8.63 -3.10 23.50
C VAL A 110 7.74 -1.87 23.68
N ILE A 111 6.47 -2.00 23.30
CA ILE A 111 5.45 -0.96 23.48
C ILE A 111 4.65 -1.29 24.75
N GLU A 112 4.46 -0.31 25.62
CA GLU A 112 3.60 -0.38 26.80
C GLU A 112 2.40 0.56 26.61
N LEU A 113 1.21 0.04 26.89
CA LEU A 113 -0.08 0.69 26.70
C LEU A 113 -0.77 0.77 28.07
N THR A 114 -1.43 1.89 28.38
CA THR A 114 -2.04 2.09 29.69
C THR A 114 -3.39 2.78 29.56
N ASP A 115 -4.43 2.13 30.08
CA ASP A 115 -5.72 2.75 30.36
C ASP A 115 -5.98 2.75 31.88
N GLY A 116 -5.84 3.92 32.51
CA GLY A 116 -6.10 4.08 33.94
C GLY A 116 -5.08 3.35 34.81
N SER A 117 -5.47 2.18 35.33
CA SER A 117 -4.64 1.27 36.14
C SER A 117 -4.34 -0.06 35.46
N ASP A 118 -4.88 -0.27 34.26
CA ASP A 118 -4.54 -1.40 33.41
C ASP A 118 -3.28 -1.09 32.59
N THR A 119 -2.39 -2.07 32.44
CA THR A 119 -1.11 -1.88 31.74
C THR A 119 -0.72 -3.15 31.02
N ASP A 120 -0.65 -3.04 29.70
CA ASP A 120 -0.32 -4.13 28.80
C ASP A 120 0.91 -3.82 27.95
N TYR A 121 1.46 -4.88 27.37
CA TYR A 121 2.65 -4.82 26.54
C TYR A 121 2.38 -5.45 25.17
N TYR A 122 2.81 -4.76 24.12
CA TYR A 122 2.78 -5.27 22.76
C TYR A 122 4.18 -5.60 22.27
N THR A 123 4.32 -6.83 21.75
CA THR A 123 5.58 -7.45 21.32
C THR A 123 5.35 -8.33 20.09
N THR A 124 6.39 -8.97 19.55
CA THR A 124 6.25 -9.95 18.45
C THR A 124 5.40 -11.17 18.84
N ALA A 125 5.20 -11.43 20.13
CA ALA A 125 4.31 -12.49 20.63
C ALA A 125 2.85 -12.04 20.76
N GLY A 126 2.53 -10.79 20.42
CA GLY A 126 1.22 -10.17 20.61
C GLY A 126 1.11 -9.38 21.92
N MET A 127 -0.15 -9.11 22.31
CA MET A 127 -0.51 -8.42 23.54
C MET A 127 -0.36 -9.32 24.77
N SER A 128 0.09 -8.76 25.89
CA SER A 128 0.23 -9.46 27.17
C SER A 128 0.26 -8.53 28.37
N ASP A 129 -0.27 -8.98 29.52
CA ASP A 129 -0.16 -8.29 30.82
C ASP A 129 1.30 -8.15 31.32
N THR A 130 2.25 -8.89 30.73
CA THR A 130 3.66 -8.86 31.12
C THR A 130 4.56 -8.89 29.89
N ILE A 131 5.74 -8.26 29.96
CA ILE A 131 6.73 -8.32 28.88
C ILE A 131 7.21 -9.77 28.69
N PRO A 132 6.88 -10.45 27.57
CA PRO A 132 7.35 -11.80 27.31
C PRO A 132 8.86 -11.79 27.03
N SER A 133 9.60 -12.73 27.62
CA SER A 133 11.06 -12.82 27.42
C SER A 133 11.41 -13.17 25.97
N GLY A 134 12.20 -12.32 25.30
CA GLY A 134 12.73 -12.58 23.97
C GLY A 134 11.71 -12.45 22.84
N ALA A 135 10.63 -11.69 23.07
CA ALA A 135 9.62 -11.38 22.06
C ALA A 135 9.70 -9.93 21.58
N ASP A 136 10.74 -9.18 21.94
CA ASP A 136 10.89 -7.78 21.57
C ASP A 136 10.89 -7.62 20.03
N PHE A 137 10.41 -6.47 19.57
CA PHE A 137 10.59 -6.07 18.18
C PHE A 137 12.04 -5.69 17.94
N THR A 138 12.60 -5.97 16.77
CA THR A 138 14.02 -5.68 16.49
C THR A 138 14.17 -4.82 15.24
N VAL A 139 14.99 -3.77 15.34
CA VAL A 139 15.57 -3.06 14.20
C VAL A 139 17.03 -3.45 14.09
N ASP A 140 17.40 -4.20 13.06
CA ASP A 140 18.78 -4.65 12.83
C ASP A 140 19.44 -3.84 11.71
N PHE A 141 20.35 -2.95 12.09
CA PHE A 141 21.09 -2.06 11.19
C PHE A 141 22.25 -2.75 10.47
N GLY A 142 22.51 -4.04 10.75
CA GLY A 142 23.47 -4.87 10.04
C GLY A 142 22.83 -5.61 8.86
N SER A 143 21.65 -6.19 9.08
CA SER A 143 20.93 -6.95 8.04
C SER A 143 19.98 -6.11 7.20
N TYR A 144 19.48 -4.98 7.73
CA TYR A 144 18.49 -4.11 7.08
C TYR A 144 17.20 -4.84 6.65
N THR A 145 16.84 -5.92 7.36
CA THR A 145 15.60 -6.68 7.10
C THR A 145 14.34 -5.88 7.43
N HIS A 146 14.46 -4.80 8.19
CA HIS A 146 13.40 -3.82 8.43
C HIS A 146 13.17 -2.87 7.25
N ALA A 147 14.02 -2.86 6.23
CA ALA A 147 13.77 -2.04 5.04
C ALA A 147 12.54 -2.56 4.27
N PRO A 148 11.63 -1.67 3.86
CA PRO A 148 10.59 -2.00 2.88
C PRO A 148 11.21 -2.56 1.58
N TYR A 149 10.42 -3.34 0.83
CA TYR A 149 10.81 -3.74 -0.52
C TYR A 149 10.97 -2.53 -1.45
N GLY A 150 11.85 -2.68 -2.45
CA GLY A 150 12.24 -1.63 -3.38
C GLY A 150 13.49 -0.88 -2.95
N ALA A 151 13.67 0.32 -3.48
CA ALA A 151 14.68 1.28 -3.03
C ALA A 151 14.10 2.23 -1.98
N VAL A 152 14.75 2.31 -0.83
CA VAL A 152 14.36 3.18 0.29
C VAL A 152 15.51 4.11 0.60
N LYS A 153 15.25 5.42 0.51
CA LYS A 153 16.25 6.44 0.83
C LYS A 153 16.58 6.42 2.33
N THR A 154 17.87 6.55 2.61
CA THR A 154 18.42 6.80 3.94
C THR A 154 19.17 8.13 3.94
N THR A 155 19.50 8.65 5.12
CA THR A 155 20.23 9.91 5.28
C THR A 155 21.54 9.91 4.49
N THR A 156 22.25 8.78 4.44
CA THR A 156 23.56 8.70 3.79
C THR A 156 23.58 7.95 2.46
N GLY A 157 22.43 7.49 1.93
CA GLY A 157 22.33 6.74 0.67
C GLY A 157 20.97 6.06 0.48
N ALA A 158 20.94 4.77 0.12
CA ALA A 158 19.71 3.97 0.09
C ALA A 158 19.93 2.51 0.55
N VAL A 159 18.85 1.87 0.97
CA VAL A 159 18.75 0.40 1.12
C VAL A 159 17.86 -0.13 0.00
N PHE A 160 18.29 -1.21 -0.63
CA PHE A 160 17.54 -1.92 -1.67
C PHE A 160 17.18 -3.30 -1.14
N ARG A 161 15.91 -3.70 -1.28
CA ARG A 161 15.43 -5.03 -0.92
C ARG A 161 14.53 -5.58 -2.03
N THR A 162 14.76 -6.82 -2.45
CA THR A 162 13.92 -7.50 -3.44
C THR A 162 13.72 -8.97 -3.07
N TRP A 163 12.51 -9.49 -3.28
CA TRP A 163 12.24 -10.91 -3.27
C TRP A 163 12.72 -11.54 -4.60
N ALA A 164 13.58 -12.55 -4.52
CA ALA A 164 14.13 -13.26 -5.69
C ALA A 164 14.70 -14.63 -5.28
N PRO A 165 13.83 -15.59 -4.90
CA PRO A 165 14.22 -16.89 -4.35
C PRO A 165 14.95 -17.81 -5.36
N GLY A 166 14.74 -17.60 -6.66
CA GLY A 166 15.39 -18.33 -7.74
C GLY A 166 16.76 -17.77 -8.13
N ALA A 167 17.13 -16.57 -7.66
CA ALA A 167 18.44 -16.00 -7.93
C ALA A 167 19.56 -16.73 -7.17
N SER A 168 20.68 -16.94 -7.85
CA SER A 168 21.94 -17.43 -7.24
C SER A 168 22.84 -16.29 -6.76
N SER A 169 22.61 -15.08 -7.25
CA SER A 169 23.30 -13.83 -6.91
C SER A 169 22.43 -12.65 -7.32
N ALA A 170 22.53 -11.54 -6.60
CA ALA A 170 21.89 -10.28 -6.94
C ALA A 170 22.83 -9.09 -6.74
N ARG A 171 22.66 -8.05 -7.57
CA ARG A 171 23.38 -6.77 -7.50
C ARG A 171 22.43 -5.63 -7.82
N VAL A 172 22.73 -4.46 -7.28
CA VAL A 172 22.07 -3.21 -7.67
C VAL A 172 23.04 -2.39 -8.51
N ARG A 173 22.63 -2.06 -9.74
CA ARG A 173 23.43 -1.30 -10.70
C ARG A 173 22.68 -0.01 -11.00
N GLY A 174 23.38 1.11 -10.98
CA GLY A 174 22.74 2.41 -11.18
C GLY A 174 23.73 3.54 -11.33
N ASP A 175 23.21 4.76 -11.43
CA ASP A 175 24.00 5.98 -11.64
C ASP A 175 25.09 6.15 -10.57
N PHE A 176 24.75 5.92 -9.30
CA PHE A 176 25.64 5.98 -8.14
C PHE A 176 26.86 5.04 -8.19
N ASN A 177 26.87 4.04 -9.07
CA ASN A 177 28.01 3.12 -9.23
C ASN A 177 28.49 2.97 -10.68
N GLY A 178 28.08 3.89 -11.56
CA GLY A 178 28.41 3.86 -12.98
C GLY A 178 27.90 2.58 -13.67
N TRP A 179 26.77 2.04 -13.20
CA TRP A 179 26.18 0.80 -13.67
C TRP A 179 27.12 -0.40 -13.60
N THR A 180 28.07 -0.44 -12.66
CA THR A 180 29.04 -1.54 -12.50
C THR A 180 28.53 -2.60 -11.51
N THR A 181 29.26 -3.71 -11.36
CA THR A 181 28.89 -4.81 -10.45
C THR A 181 29.44 -4.64 -9.03
N VAL A 182 29.93 -3.46 -8.64
CA VAL A 182 30.69 -3.29 -7.39
C VAL A 182 29.85 -3.39 -6.10
N ASN A 183 28.51 -3.34 -6.21
CA ASN A 183 27.59 -3.45 -5.07
C ASN A 183 26.77 -4.76 -5.12
N PRO A 184 27.29 -5.88 -4.58
CA PRO A 184 26.50 -7.11 -4.42
C PRO A 184 25.44 -6.94 -3.33
N MET A 185 24.30 -7.61 -3.50
CA MET A 185 23.29 -7.77 -2.46
C MET A 185 23.58 -9.02 -1.63
N GLN A 186 23.25 -8.98 -0.35
CA GLN A 186 23.36 -10.09 0.58
C GLN A 186 22.04 -10.86 0.61
N ALA A 187 22.11 -12.19 0.54
CA ALA A 187 20.92 -13.03 0.67
C ALA A 187 20.47 -13.08 2.15
N ASN A 188 19.17 -12.92 2.36
CA ASN A 188 18.51 -13.11 3.64
C ASN A 188 17.21 -13.90 3.42
N GLY A 189 17.28 -15.23 3.60
CA GLY A 189 16.19 -16.12 3.20
C GLY A 189 15.98 -16.07 1.68
N ASN A 190 14.77 -15.70 1.26
CA ASN A 190 14.38 -15.55 -0.14
C ASN A 190 14.61 -14.13 -0.68
N ASP A 191 15.09 -13.22 0.17
CA ASP A 191 15.29 -11.81 -0.16
C ASP A 191 16.77 -11.51 -0.42
N TRP A 192 17.00 -10.45 -1.18
CA TRP A 192 18.31 -9.87 -1.41
C TRP A 192 18.31 -8.42 -0.93
N ILE A 193 19.30 -8.06 -0.11
CA ILE A 193 19.37 -6.76 0.56
C ILE A 193 20.74 -6.10 0.33
N ALA A 194 20.77 -4.81 0.00
CA ALA A 194 22.00 -4.02 -0.03
C ALA A 194 21.78 -2.60 0.49
N ARG A 195 22.61 -2.18 1.45
CA ARG A 195 22.78 -0.76 1.77
C ARG A 195 23.92 -0.19 0.92
N ILE A 196 23.64 0.88 0.15
CA ILE A 196 24.61 1.52 -0.73
C ILE A 196 24.75 3.03 -0.42
N PRO A 197 25.90 3.49 0.10
CA PRO A 197 26.10 4.89 0.45
C PRO A 197 26.15 5.78 -0.79
N GLY A 198 25.81 7.06 -0.62
CA GLY A 198 25.92 8.07 -1.68
C GLY A 198 24.86 7.98 -2.78
N VAL A 199 23.90 7.06 -2.68
CA VAL A 199 22.74 7.00 -3.58
C VAL A 199 21.90 8.26 -3.39
N ALA A 200 21.72 9.01 -4.47
CA ALA A 200 20.89 10.19 -4.51
C ALA A 200 19.43 9.83 -4.79
N ASP A 201 18.55 10.71 -4.33
CA ASP A 201 17.19 10.74 -4.85
C ASP A 201 17.24 10.98 -6.37
N ARG A 202 16.37 10.29 -7.11
CA ARG A 202 16.27 10.26 -8.57
C ARG A 202 17.40 9.57 -9.33
N ASP A 203 18.31 8.88 -8.65
CA ASP A 203 19.25 7.99 -9.34
C ASP A 203 18.50 6.86 -10.06
N ASN A 204 18.88 6.57 -11.30
CA ASN A 204 18.36 5.42 -12.03
C ASN A 204 19.10 4.15 -11.58
N TYR A 205 18.37 3.04 -11.49
CA TYR A 205 18.93 1.74 -11.14
C TYR A 205 18.17 0.57 -11.76
N LYS A 206 18.81 -0.61 -11.74
CA LYS A 206 18.22 -1.91 -12.00
C LYS A 206 18.80 -2.99 -11.10
N LEU A 207 18.03 -4.04 -10.93
CA LEU A 207 18.48 -5.29 -10.32
C LEU A 207 19.14 -6.16 -11.37
N TYR A 208 20.22 -6.83 -10.97
CA TYR A 208 21.02 -7.69 -11.83
C TYR A 208 21.24 -9.03 -11.13
N PHE A 209 20.61 -10.08 -11.67
CA PHE A 209 20.60 -11.42 -11.09
C PHE A 209 21.50 -12.39 -11.87
N ASN A 210 21.94 -13.45 -11.18
CA ASN A 210 22.64 -14.60 -11.77
C ASN A 210 23.91 -14.23 -12.56
N ASP A 211 24.89 -13.63 -11.86
CA ASP A 211 26.20 -13.31 -12.43
C ASP A 211 26.78 -14.45 -13.28
N GLY A 212 27.36 -14.10 -14.43
CA GLY A 212 28.08 -15.05 -15.28
C GLY A 212 27.37 -15.32 -16.60
N ALA A 213 26.98 -16.57 -16.85
CA ALA A 213 26.60 -17.03 -18.19
C ALA A 213 25.19 -16.63 -18.64
N SER A 214 24.25 -16.47 -17.70
CA SER A 214 22.85 -16.12 -17.98
C SER A 214 22.34 -15.02 -17.05
N PRO A 215 22.95 -13.83 -17.07
CA PRO A 215 22.52 -12.74 -16.21
C PRO A 215 21.19 -12.17 -16.66
N VAL A 216 20.39 -11.72 -15.69
CA VAL A 216 19.07 -11.13 -15.93
C VAL A 216 19.05 -9.72 -15.37
N TRP A 217 18.58 -8.77 -16.17
CA TRP A 217 18.35 -7.39 -15.76
C TRP A 217 16.87 -7.18 -15.50
N LYS A 218 16.53 -6.58 -14.37
CA LYS A 218 15.16 -6.30 -13.99
C LYS A 218 14.97 -4.90 -13.46
N THR A 219 13.87 -4.29 -13.89
CA THR A 219 13.20 -3.23 -13.15
C THR A 219 12.78 -3.81 -11.81
N ASP A 220 12.92 -3.03 -10.75
CA ASP A 220 12.51 -3.43 -9.40
C ASP A 220 10.98 -3.62 -9.36
N ALA A 221 10.52 -4.78 -8.86
CA ALA A 221 9.11 -5.08 -8.72
C ALA A 221 8.37 -4.03 -7.86
N HIS A 222 9.07 -3.43 -6.89
CA HIS A 222 8.54 -2.43 -5.96
C HIS A 222 9.06 -1.02 -6.28
N SER A 223 9.40 -0.75 -7.54
CA SER A 223 9.84 0.58 -7.98
C SER A 223 8.74 1.62 -7.77
N ARG A 224 9.04 2.70 -7.04
CA ARG A 224 8.11 3.83 -6.83
C ARG A 224 8.00 4.77 -8.02
N ALA A 225 9.00 4.75 -8.90
CA ALA A 225 8.99 5.45 -10.17
C ALA A 225 9.82 4.67 -11.20
N ILE A 226 9.42 4.74 -12.46
CA ILE A 226 10.08 4.07 -13.58
C ILE A 226 10.39 5.10 -14.66
N ASN A 227 11.56 4.99 -15.27
CA ASN A 227 11.94 5.72 -16.46
C ASN A 227 11.66 4.87 -17.71
N ALA A 228 10.43 4.90 -18.22
CA ALA A 228 10.09 4.13 -19.41
C ALA A 228 10.78 4.64 -20.68
N GLY A 229 11.21 5.90 -20.69
CA GLY A 229 12.06 6.47 -21.75
C GLY A 229 13.48 5.91 -21.81
N ASP A 230 13.96 5.24 -20.75
CA ASP A 230 15.26 4.60 -20.69
C ASP A 230 15.16 3.18 -20.14
N ASN A 231 14.73 2.26 -21.01
CA ASN A 231 14.73 0.82 -20.76
C ASN A 231 13.97 0.40 -19.47
N ASN A 232 12.98 1.16 -19.02
CA ASN A 232 12.29 0.93 -17.74
C ASN A 232 13.27 0.85 -16.56
N ASN A 233 14.28 1.74 -16.51
CA ASN A 233 15.11 1.86 -15.32
C ASN A 233 14.22 2.24 -14.13
N SER A 234 14.42 1.58 -13.00
CA SER A 234 13.81 2.02 -11.74
C SER A 234 14.46 3.32 -11.30
N ILE A 235 13.71 4.18 -10.63
CA ILE A 235 14.21 5.45 -10.10
C ILE A 235 14.14 5.37 -8.58
N VAL A 236 15.24 5.71 -7.91
CA VAL A 236 15.23 5.90 -6.46
C VAL A 236 14.34 7.09 -6.15
N GLU A 237 13.27 6.86 -5.42
CA GLU A 237 12.29 7.88 -5.06
C GLU A 237 12.40 8.15 -3.56
N ASP A 238 12.54 9.41 -3.16
CA ASP A 238 12.24 9.85 -1.80
C ASP A 238 10.75 10.21 -1.66
N PRO A 239 9.93 9.29 -1.13
CA PRO A 239 8.48 9.50 -0.99
C PRO A 239 8.10 10.50 0.12
N THR A 240 9.04 10.92 0.96
CA THR A 240 8.82 11.89 2.04
C THR A 240 9.07 13.33 1.60
N ARG A 241 9.54 13.54 0.36
CA ARG A 241 9.86 14.86 -0.19
C ARG A 241 8.62 15.76 -0.35
N TYR A 242 7.47 15.18 -0.69
CA TYR A 242 6.22 15.92 -0.83
C TYR A 242 5.62 16.28 0.54
N VAL A 243 5.23 17.54 0.73
CA VAL A 243 4.62 18.04 1.97
C VAL A 243 3.13 18.30 1.72
N TRP A 244 2.28 17.47 2.32
CA TRP A 244 0.83 17.55 2.25
C TRP A 244 0.26 18.79 2.95
N ASN A 245 -0.73 19.43 2.34
CA ASN A 245 -1.42 20.61 2.90
C ASN A 245 -2.84 20.27 3.39
N SER A 246 -3.46 19.22 2.86
CA SER A 246 -4.84 18.81 3.12
C SER A 246 -5.02 17.87 4.34
N ASN A 247 -4.21 18.00 5.40
CA ASN A 247 -4.18 17.05 6.53
C ASN A 247 -5.48 16.92 7.36
N SER A 248 -6.54 17.66 7.03
CA SER A 248 -7.84 17.61 7.71
C SER A 248 -8.99 17.19 6.78
N PHE A 249 -8.66 16.69 5.59
CA PHE A 249 -9.64 16.14 4.68
C PHE A 249 -10.32 14.91 5.27
N VAL A 250 -11.62 14.76 5.01
CA VAL A 250 -12.43 13.62 5.46
C VAL A 250 -13.17 13.09 4.25
N THR A 251 -13.10 11.79 4.03
CA THR A 251 -13.79 11.13 2.92
C THR A 251 -15.31 11.24 3.10
N PRO A 252 -16.08 11.66 2.08
CA PRO A 252 -17.54 11.63 2.15
C PRO A 252 -18.06 10.21 2.38
N ALA A 253 -19.20 10.07 3.07
CA ALA A 253 -19.85 8.77 3.20
C ALA A 253 -20.24 8.22 1.81
N LEU A 254 -20.12 6.90 1.61
CA LEU A 254 -20.37 6.24 0.33
C LEU A 254 -21.74 6.60 -0.26
N GLU A 255 -22.79 6.62 0.55
CA GLU A 255 -24.15 6.97 0.14
C GLU A 255 -24.34 8.44 -0.26
N GLU A 256 -23.36 9.31 0.04
CA GLU A 256 -23.33 10.72 -0.34
C GLU A 256 -22.38 10.99 -1.52
N MET A 257 -21.65 9.97 -2.00
CA MET A 257 -20.68 10.14 -3.09
C MET A 257 -21.38 10.38 -4.44
N ILE A 258 -20.95 11.44 -5.12
CA ILE A 258 -21.21 11.76 -6.52
C ILE A 258 -19.87 11.61 -7.24
N ILE A 259 -19.66 10.45 -7.85
CA ILE A 259 -18.39 10.05 -8.44
C ILE A 259 -18.30 10.55 -9.89
N TYR A 260 -17.21 11.24 -10.22
CA TYR A 260 -16.85 11.61 -11.60
C TYR A 260 -15.61 10.83 -12.04
N GLN A 261 -15.75 9.92 -13.00
CA GLN A 261 -14.63 9.15 -13.52
C GLN A 261 -13.77 9.99 -14.48
N ILE A 262 -12.45 9.98 -14.31
CA ILE A 262 -11.51 10.68 -15.19
C ILE A 262 -10.38 9.78 -15.67
N HIS A 263 -9.92 10.02 -16.89
CA HIS A 263 -8.63 9.54 -17.37
C HIS A 263 -7.65 10.73 -17.41
N ILE A 264 -6.54 10.65 -16.68
CA ILE A 264 -5.59 11.77 -16.50
C ILE A 264 -5.15 12.35 -17.84
N GLY A 265 -4.72 11.50 -18.77
CA GLY A 265 -4.18 11.94 -20.07
C GLY A 265 -5.16 12.71 -20.97
N THR A 266 -6.47 12.63 -20.71
CA THR A 266 -7.52 13.19 -21.58
C THR A 266 -8.44 14.18 -20.87
N PHE A 267 -8.46 14.21 -19.53
CA PHE A 267 -9.35 15.07 -18.75
C PHE A 267 -9.11 16.56 -19.00
N ALA A 268 -7.85 17.01 -18.96
CA ALA A 268 -7.49 18.42 -19.16
C ALA A 268 -6.59 18.68 -20.39
N GLY A 269 -6.42 17.69 -21.30
CA GLY A 269 -5.62 17.81 -22.54
C GLY A 269 -6.52 18.01 -23.78
N ARG A 270 -6.12 18.47 -24.98
CA ARG A 270 -4.86 18.79 -25.69
C ARG A 270 -5.02 20.13 -26.46
N ASN A 271 -5.82 21.05 -25.93
CA ASN A 271 -6.17 22.33 -26.56
C ASN A 271 -6.84 23.28 -25.55
N ASP A 272 -6.39 23.28 -24.30
CA ASP A 272 -6.93 24.21 -23.32
C ASP A 272 -5.80 25.01 -22.66
N PRO A 273 -5.53 26.25 -23.13
CA PRO A 273 -6.22 26.94 -24.21
C PRO A 273 -5.87 26.37 -25.60
N HIS A 274 -6.80 26.50 -26.54
CA HIS A 274 -6.72 25.89 -27.88
C HIS A 274 -5.50 26.40 -28.66
N GLY A 275 -4.69 25.47 -29.19
CA GLY A 275 -3.56 25.75 -30.09
C GLY A 275 -2.17 25.31 -29.61
N THR A 276 -2.07 24.63 -28.46
CA THR A 276 -0.83 24.07 -27.94
C THR A 276 -0.47 22.72 -28.58
N ALA A 277 0.82 22.35 -28.53
CA ALA A 277 1.28 21.07 -29.08
C ALA A 277 0.65 19.89 -28.31
N PRO A 278 0.35 18.76 -28.99
CA PRO A 278 -0.40 17.66 -28.41
C PRO A 278 0.45 16.89 -27.38
N PHE A 279 0.22 17.14 -26.08
CA PHE A 279 0.74 16.33 -24.97
C PHE A 279 -0.42 15.82 -24.11
N PRO A 280 -0.37 14.61 -23.53
CA PRO A 280 -1.41 14.19 -22.59
C PRO A 280 -1.50 15.22 -21.45
N SER A 281 -2.69 15.37 -20.85
CA SER A 281 -2.78 16.06 -19.57
C SER A 281 -2.00 15.29 -18.51
N GLY A 282 -1.38 16.00 -17.58
CA GLY A 282 -0.70 15.43 -16.44
C GLY A 282 -1.45 15.64 -15.14
N TYR A 283 -0.82 15.22 -14.04
CA TYR A 283 -1.39 15.34 -12.70
C TYR A 283 -1.65 16.80 -12.31
N LEU A 284 -0.72 17.71 -12.64
CA LEU A 284 -0.87 19.13 -12.31
C LEU A 284 -2.00 19.82 -13.08
N GLU A 285 -2.23 19.44 -14.34
CA GLU A 285 -3.36 19.97 -15.10
C GLU A 285 -4.71 19.51 -14.52
N VAL A 286 -4.80 18.29 -13.96
CA VAL A 286 -5.98 17.87 -13.19
C VAL A 286 -6.09 18.67 -11.89
N ALA A 287 -4.98 18.87 -11.18
CA ALA A 287 -4.93 19.66 -9.95
C ALA A 287 -5.49 21.08 -10.14
N ASP A 288 -5.12 21.74 -11.25
CA ASP A 288 -5.59 23.09 -11.64
C ASP A 288 -7.10 23.15 -11.93
N ARG A 289 -7.75 21.99 -12.14
CA ARG A 289 -9.17 21.86 -12.48
C ARG A 289 -10.03 21.37 -11.34
N ALA A 290 -9.45 21.07 -10.18
CA ALA A 290 -10.19 20.60 -9.01
C ALA A 290 -11.39 21.49 -8.65
N TYR A 291 -11.23 22.83 -8.73
CA TYR A 291 -12.31 23.77 -8.46
C TYR A 291 -13.52 23.61 -9.40
N GLN A 292 -13.31 23.20 -10.66
CA GLN A 292 -14.39 23.02 -11.64
C GLN A 292 -15.22 21.78 -11.31
N LEU A 293 -14.56 20.72 -10.83
CA LEU A 293 -15.23 19.52 -10.34
C LEU A 293 -16.07 19.83 -9.09
N ALA A 294 -15.52 20.61 -8.17
CA ALA A 294 -16.27 21.07 -7.00
C ALA A 294 -17.47 21.96 -7.39
N GLU A 295 -17.32 22.87 -8.36
CA GLU A 295 -18.41 23.71 -8.87
C GLU A 295 -19.51 22.87 -9.55
N LEU A 296 -19.14 21.79 -10.23
CA LEU A 296 -20.09 20.83 -10.82
C LEU A 296 -20.92 20.11 -9.76
N GLY A 297 -20.45 20.05 -8.51
CA GLY A 297 -21.09 19.34 -7.39
C GLY A 297 -20.59 17.91 -7.20
N VAL A 298 -19.45 17.57 -7.79
CA VAL A 298 -18.75 16.29 -7.58
C VAL A 298 -17.99 16.37 -6.25
N ASN A 299 -18.06 15.30 -5.45
CA ASN A 299 -17.32 15.17 -4.19
C ASN A 299 -16.42 13.92 -4.16
N ALA A 300 -16.37 13.14 -5.23
CA ALA A 300 -15.44 12.04 -5.42
C ALA A 300 -15.02 11.94 -6.90
N VAL A 301 -13.74 11.67 -7.14
CA VAL A 301 -13.19 11.42 -8.48
C VAL A 301 -12.68 10.00 -8.52
N GLN A 302 -13.14 9.19 -9.48
CA GLN A 302 -12.55 7.88 -9.75
C GLN A 302 -11.55 8.03 -10.90
N ILE A 303 -10.27 7.90 -10.60
CA ILE A 303 -9.21 7.99 -11.61
C ILE A 303 -9.07 6.61 -12.25
N CYS A 304 -9.14 6.52 -13.59
CA CYS A 304 -8.70 5.35 -14.34
C CYS A 304 -7.27 4.95 -13.92
N PRO A 305 -6.80 3.72 -14.19
CA PRO A 305 -5.53 3.26 -13.65
C PRO A 305 -4.38 4.18 -14.07
N ILE A 306 -3.57 4.58 -13.09
CA ILE A 306 -2.40 5.45 -13.28
C ILE A 306 -1.10 4.74 -12.92
N ASN A 307 -1.12 3.42 -12.77
CA ASN A 307 0.12 2.65 -12.65
C ASN A 307 0.91 2.70 -13.95
N GLU A 308 2.23 2.53 -13.93
CA GLU A 308 3.04 2.52 -15.14
C GLU A 308 2.57 1.44 -16.13
N PHE A 309 2.28 1.82 -17.38
CA PHE A 309 1.83 0.93 -18.45
C PHE A 309 2.51 1.23 -19.80
N PRO A 310 2.62 0.24 -20.71
CA PRO A 310 3.25 0.43 -22.00
C PRO A 310 2.27 1.05 -23.01
N GLY A 311 2.74 2.10 -23.71
CA GLY A 311 2.03 2.72 -24.83
C GLY A 311 0.87 3.62 -24.41
N ASP A 312 0.16 4.20 -25.40
CA ASP A 312 -0.88 5.23 -25.16
C ASP A 312 -2.32 4.70 -25.26
N GLU A 313 -2.52 3.39 -25.48
CA GLU A 313 -3.81 2.83 -25.94
C GLU A 313 -4.58 2.02 -24.89
N SER A 314 -3.95 1.64 -23.76
CA SER A 314 -4.58 0.79 -22.74
C SER A 314 -5.50 1.54 -21.77
N ALA A 315 -5.45 2.89 -21.78
CA ALA A 315 -6.10 3.75 -20.78
C ALA A 315 -5.72 3.43 -19.32
N GLY A 316 -4.60 2.75 -19.09
CA GLY A 316 -4.15 2.30 -17.77
C GLY A 316 -4.31 0.80 -17.51
N TYR A 317 -5.19 0.11 -18.23
CA TYR A 317 -5.64 -1.24 -17.87
C TYR A 317 -4.69 -2.38 -18.26
N ASN A 318 -3.43 -2.09 -18.59
CA ASN A 318 -2.40 -3.11 -18.83
C ASN A 318 -1.10 -2.74 -18.09
N PRO A 319 -1.10 -2.79 -16.74
CA PRO A 319 0.02 -2.30 -15.94
C PRO A 319 1.26 -3.18 -16.09
N ILE A 320 2.43 -2.52 -16.10
CA ILE A 320 3.73 -3.18 -15.99
C ILE A 320 4.42 -2.87 -14.66
N GLY A 321 4.07 -1.77 -13.98
CA GLY A 321 4.62 -1.40 -12.68
C GLY A 321 3.57 -0.82 -11.73
N ILE A 322 2.90 -1.67 -10.96
CA ILE A 322 1.80 -1.25 -10.07
C ILE A 322 2.24 -0.29 -8.94
N TYR A 323 3.52 -0.25 -8.60
CA TYR A 323 4.06 0.66 -7.59
C TYR A 323 4.44 2.05 -8.10
N SER A 324 4.46 2.25 -9.42
CA SER A 324 4.87 3.52 -10.04
C SER A 324 3.67 4.23 -10.64
N PRO A 325 3.42 5.50 -10.30
CA PRO A 325 2.56 6.36 -11.11
C PRO A 325 3.13 6.49 -12.52
N GLU A 326 2.25 6.55 -13.52
CA GLU A 326 2.55 6.62 -14.94
C GLU A 326 3.40 7.86 -15.27
N TRP A 327 4.62 7.60 -15.74
CA TRP A 327 5.67 8.63 -15.85
C TRP A 327 5.29 9.76 -16.83
N ILE A 328 4.47 9.48 -17.86
CA ILE A 328 4.10 10.49 -18.85
C ILE A 328 3.11 11.53 -18.30
N TYR A 329 2.40 11.20 -17.21
CA TYR A 329 1.48 12.12 -16.53
C TYR A 329 2.20 13.04 -15.53
N GLY A 330 3.42 12.68 -15.12
CA GLY A 330 4.24 13.47 -14.22
C GLY A 330 4.98 12.61 -13.21
N THR A 331 5.59 13.27 -12.24
CA THR A 331 6.33 12.65 -11.14
C THR A 331 5.40 12.16 -10.02
N PRO A 332 5.87 11.25 -9.16
CA PRO A 332 5.17 10.88 -7.92
C PRO A 332 4.70 12.06 -7.06
N ASP A 333 5.52 13.11 -6.94
CA ASP A 333 5.15 14.32 -6.19
C ASP A 333 4.02 15.10 -6.86
N GLU A 334 3.99 15.14 -8.20
CA GLU A 334 2.92 15.78 -8.94
C GLU A 334 1.61 14.98 -8.82
N CYS A 335 1.68 13.65 -8.77
CA CYS A 335 0.53 12.82 -8.42
C CYS A 335 0.00 13.14 -7.01
N LYS A 336 0.89 13.23 -6.01
CA LYS A 336 0.52 13.65 -4.65
C LYS A 336 -0.08 15.07 -4.64
N ALA A 337 0.47 16.00 -5.43
CA ALA A 337 -0.05 17.35 -5.56
C ALA A 337 -1.46 17.42 -6.17
N MET A 338 -1.77 16.55 -7.12
CA MET A 338 -3.13 16.43 -7.65
C MET A 338 -4.11 15.96 -6.57
N ILE A 339 -3.74 14.94 -5.81
CA ILE A 339 -4.58 14.41 -4.72
C ILE A 339 -4.78 15.48 -3.63
N ASP A 340 -3.70 16.16 -3.20
CA ASP A 340 -3.74 17.25 -2.21
C ASP A 340 -4.66 18.40 -2.67
N SER A 341 -4.63 18.75 -3.97
CA SER A 341 -5.51 19.76 -4.56
C SER A 341 -6.98 19.32 -4.55
N LEU A 342 -7.27 18.07 -4.92
CA LEU A 342 -8.64 17.53 -4.90
C LEU A 342 -9.19 17.51 -3.47
N HIS A 343 -8.40 17.04 -2.50
CA HIS A 343 -8.75 17.09 -1.07
C HIS A 343 -8.99 18.51 -0.57
N ALA A 344 -8.16 19.48 -0.96
CA ALA A 344 -8.35 20.88 -0.59
C ALA A 344 -9.67 21.48 -1.11
N HIS A 345 -10.26 20.87 -2.14
CA HIS A 345 -11.57 21.22 -2.70
C HIS A 345 -12.71 20.33 -2.18
N GLY A 346 -12.46 19.46 -1.19
CA GLY A 346 -13.47 18.58 -0.62
C GLY A 346 -13.83 17.39 -1.52
N ILE A 347 -12.90 16.96 -2.38
CA ILE A 347 -13.11 15.87 -3.35
C ILE A 347 -12.25 14.67 -2.94
N ALA A 348 -12.90 13.53 -2.68
CA ALA A 348 -12.24 12.26 -2.48
C ALA A 348 -11.65 11.71 -3.79
N VAL A 349 -10.58 10.94 -3.70
CA VAL A 349 -9.89 10.31 -4.83
C VAL A 349 -9.99 8.79 -4.69
N LEU A 350 -10.72 8.17 -5.59
CA LEU A 350 -10.75 6.72 -5.77
C LEU A 350 -9.80 6.34 -6.90
N LEU A 351 -8.99 5.32 -6.71
CA LEU A 351 -8.11 4.79 -7.75
C LEU A 351 -8.68 3.51 -8.34
N ASP A 352 -8.74 3.43 -9.66
CA ASP A 352 -9.01 2.19 -10.36
C ASP A 352 -7.74 1.31 -10.37
N ILE A 353 -7.83 0.12 -9.79
CA ILE A 353 -6.71 -0.83 -9.67
C ILE A 353 -6.99 -2.09 -10.50
N VAL A 354 -5.93 -2.58 -11.16
CA VAL A 354 -6.00 -3.70 -12.09
C VAL A 354 -5.04 -4.79 -11.63
N TYR A 355 -5.57 -5.77 -10.93
CA TYR A 355 -4.81 -6.94 -10.45
C TYR A 355 -5.18 -8.23 -11.18
N ASN A 356 -6.23 -8.21 -12.00
CA ASN A 356 -6.78 -9.42 -12.62
C ASN A 356 -5.87 -10.00 -13.72
N HIS A 357 -5.04 -9.18 -14.37
CA HIS A 357 -4.14 -9.65 -15.43
C HIS A 357 -2.89 -8.78 -15.60
N PHE A 358 -1.88 -9.37 -16.25
CA PHE A 358 -0.65 -8.72 -16.67
C PHE A 358 -0.23 -9.22 -18.05
N SER A 359 0.30 -8.33 -18.90
CA SER A 359 0.74 -8.71 -20.25
C SER A 359 1.88 -9.72 -20.23
N ASP A 360 1.77 -10.73 -21.10
CA ASP A 360 2.73 -11.84 -21.26
C ASP A 360 4.06 -11.42 -21.91
N THR A 361 4.16 -10.19 -22.43
CA THR A 361 5.22 -9.82 -23.38
C THR A 361 6.11 -8.67 -22.95
N ASP A 362 5.59 -7.72 -22.19
CA ASP A 362 6.29 -6.47 -21.83
C ASP A 362 6.39 -6.24 -20.32
N ASN A 363 5.70 -7.03 -19.50
CA ASN A 363 5.81 -6.95 -18.05
C ASN A 363 7.16 -7.48 -17.55
N PHE A 364 7.86 -6.70 -16.72
CA PHE A 364 9.19 -7.06 -16.25
C PHE A 364 9.19 -8.15 -15.17
N LEU A 365 8.06 -8.52 -14.59
CA LEU A 365 7.92 -9.61 -13.61
C LEU A 365 8.07 -11.01 -14.22
N TRP A 366 7.99 -11.16 -15.54
CA TRP A 366 8.24 -12.44 -16.23
C TRP A 366 9.66 -12.92 -16.02
N GLN A 367 9.87 -14.16 -15.56
CA GLN A 367 11.22 -14.70 -15.31
C GLN A 367 12.08 -13.76 -14.47
N TYR A 368 11.49 -13.14 -13.43
CA TYR A 368 12.08 -12.01 -12.68
C TYR A 368 13.52 -12.29 -12.24
N ASP A 369 13.75 -13.37 -11.51
CA ASP A 369 15.07 -13.75 -11.02
C ASP A 369 15.77 -14.82 -11.89
N GLY A 370 15.31 -14.97 -13.14
CA GLY A 370 15.65 -16.10 -14.02
C GLY A 370 14.73 -17.31 -13.86
N THR A 371 13.73 -17.24 -12.98
CA THR A 371 12.65 -18.23 -12.83
C THR A 371 11.29 -17.54 -12.74
N GLN A 372 10.21 -18.31 -12.93
CA GLN A 372 8.84 -17.80 -12.91
C GLN A 372 8.28 -17.74 -11.48
N ILE A 373 8.45 -16.60 -10.80
CA ILE A 373 8.07 -16.47 -9.38
C ILE A 373 6.74 -15.76 -9.14
N TYR A 374 6.34 -14.83 -10.02
CA TYR A 374 5.11 -14.01 -9.87
C TYR A 374 3.87 -14.54 -10.64
N PHE A 375 4.07 -15.45 -11.59
CA PHE A 375 3.00 -16.03 -12.40
C PHE A 375 3.08 -17.56 -12.32
N ASP A 376 1.99 -18.26 -12.64
CA ASP A 376 1.98 -19.71 -12.70
C ASP A 376 2.85 -20.27 -13.83
N ASP A 377 3.30 -21.52 -13.66
CA ASP A 377 3.90 -22.33 -14.71
C ASP A 377 3.27 -23.74 -14.71
N PRO A 378 2.37 -24.06 -15.66
CA PRO A 378 1.97 -23.26 -16.83
C PRO A 378 1.08 -22.06 -16.46
N VAL A 379 1.17 -20.99 -17.26
CA VAL A 379 0.43 -19.74 -17.05
C VAL A 379 -1.10 -19.95 -16.97
N VAL A 380 -1.74 -19.21 -16.08
CA VAL A 380 -3.19 -19.08 -15.97
C VAL A 380 -3.61 -17.82 -16.71
N GLY A 381 -4.35 -17.97 -17.80
CA GLY A 381 -4.69 -16.86 -18.71
C GLY A 381 -6.09 -16.28 -18.45
N THR A 382 -6.16 -14.96 -18.52
CA THR A 382 -7.41 -14.19 -18.69
C THR A 382 -7.58 -13.79 -20.16
N PRO A 383 -8.69 -13.14 -20.56
CA PRO A 383 -8.83 -12.58 -21.91
C PRO A 383 -7.78 -11.53 -22.29
N TRP A 384 -7.07 -10.92 -21.33
CA TRP A 384 -6.18 -9.78 -21.54
C TRP A 384 -4.71 -10.06 -21.23
N GLY A 385 -4.40 -11.13 -20.51
CA GLY A 385 -3.04 -11.50 -20.12
C GLY A 385 -3.01 -12.58 -19.04
N SER A 386 -1.84 -12.86 -18.48
CA SER A 386 -1.72 -13.84 -17.40
C SER A 386 -2.17 -13.28 -16.06
N GLN A 387 -2.83 -14.12 -15.28
CA GLN A 387 -3.10 -13.88 -13.87
C GLN A 387 -1.82 -14.13 -13.05
N ALA A 388 -1.60 -13.33 -12.01
CA ALA A 388 -0.54 -13.60 -11.05
C ALA A 388 -0.80 -14.88 -10.24
N ASP A 389 0.28 -15.48 -9.74
CA ASP A 389 0.22 -16.68 -8.89
C ASP A 389 -0.14 -16.29 -7.45
N PHE A 390 -1.43 -16.00 -7.24
CA PHE A 390 -2.00 -15.69 -5.94
C PHE A 390 -1.94 -16.88 -4.97
N ASP A 391 -1.65 -18.11 -5.37
CA ASP A 391 -1.44 -19.22 -4.43
C ASP A 391 -0.22 -18.96 -3.52
N LYS A 392 0.77 -18.21 -4.02
CA LYS A 392 1.95 -17.79 -3.25
C LYS A 392 1.63 -16.62 -2.32
N PRO A 393 1.84 -16.75 -1.00
CA PRO A 393 1.67 -15.66 -0.04
C PRO A 393 2.51 -14.41 -0.38
N GLU A 394 3.74 -14.58 -0.88
CA GLU A 394 4.61 -13.46 -1.25
C GLU A 394 4.07 -12.66 -2.43
N VAL A 395 3.35 -13.32 -3.35
CA VAL A 395 2.69 -12.64 -4.48
C VAL A 395 1.44 -11.92 -3.99
N ARG A 396 0.65 -12.50 -3.07
CA ARG A 396 -0.48 -11.77 -2.46
C ARG A 396 -0.01 -10.55 -1.66
N ASP A 397 1.06 -10.70 -0.88
CA ASP A 397 1.68 -9.62 -0.10
C ASP A 397 2.15 -8.47 -1.01
N TYR A 398 2.67 -8.75 -2.21
CA TYR A 398 2.98 -7.74 -3.23
C TYR A 398 1.75 -6.87 -3.59
N TYR A 399 0.58 -7.46 -3.80
CA TYR A 399 -0.64 -6.71 -4.14
C TYR A 399 -1.25 -5.98 -2.93
N ILE A 400 -1.20 -6.60 -1.74
CA ILE A 400 -1.67 -5.98 -0.50
C ILE A 400 -0.81 -4.75 -0.18
N GLN A 401 0.52 -4.88 -0.24
CA GLN A 401 1.43 -3.75 -0.02
C GLN A 401 1.26 -2.66 -1.08
N ASN A 402 0.89 -3.01 -2.32
CA ASN A 402 0.57 -2.01 -3.34
C ASN A 402 -0.67 -1.21 -2.98
N ALA A 403 -1.77 -1.87 -2.61
CA ALA A 403 -2.99 -1.19 -2.19
C ALA A 403 -2.72 -0.27 -1.00
N MET A 404 -1.97 -0.75 0.00
CA MET A 404 -1.65 0.06 1.16
C MET A 404 -0.69 1.22 0.85
N MET A 405 0.24 1.07 -0.11
CA MET A 405 1.07 2.20 -0.58
C MET A 405 0.20 3.35 -1.08
N TRP A 406 -0.83 3.05 -1.89
CA TRP A 406 -1.72 4.09 -2.40
C TRP A 406 -2.52 4.78 -1.28
N LEU A 407 -3.04 4.01 -0.32
CA LEU A 407 -3.82 4.55 0.81
C LEU A 407 -2.98 5.35 1.81
N GLU A 408 -1.73 4.94 2.05
CA GLU A 408 -0.86 5.53 3.07
C GLU A 408 0.05 6.63 2.51
N GLU A 409 0.75 6.33 1.41
CA GLU A 409 1.76 7.22 0.84
C GLU A 409 1.12 8.28 -0.06
N TYR A 410 0.15 7.87 -0.89
CA TYR A 410 -0.56 8.76 -1.81
C TYR A 410 -1.89 9.26 -1.24
N ARG A 411 -2.32 8.76 -0.08
CA ARG A 411 -3.53 9.20 0.63
C ARG A 411 -4.80 9.18 -0.22
N ILE A 412 -4.92 8.22 -1.14
CA ILE A 412 -6.20 8.03 -1.83
C ILE A 412 -7.27 7.58 -0.83
N ASP A 413 -8.52 7.76 -1.20
CA ASP A 413 -9.68 7.59 -0.34
C ASP A 413 -10.43 6.28 -0.59
N GLY A 414 -9.92 5.46 -1.51
CA GLY A 414 -10.51 4.16 -1.82
C GLY A 414 -10.15 3.67 -3.20
N PHE A 415 -10.74 2.54 -3.57
CA PHE A 415 -10.50 1.86 -4.83
C PHE A 415 -11.77 1.53 -5.59
N ARG A 416 -11.65 1.46 -6.91
CA ARG A 416 -12.45 0.53 -7.70
C ARG A 416 -11.51 -0.59 -8.18
N MET A 417 -11.89 -1.84 -7.96
CA MET A 417 -11.13 -2.99 -8.46
C MET A 417 -11.77 -3.49 -9.76
N ASP A 418 -10.96 -3.52 -10.82
CA ASP A 418 -11.36 -3.94 -12.15
C ASP A 418 -11.51 -5.46 -12.28
N ALA A 419 -12.60 -5.88 -12.93
CA ALA A 419 -12.90 -7.23 -13.37
C ALA A 419 -12.61 -8.29 -12.29
N THR A 420 -13.29 -8.17 -11.15
CA THR A 420 -13.05 -9.02 -9.98
C THR A 420 -13.40 -10.48 -10.24
N ASP A 421 -14.24 -10.78 -11.23
CA ASP A 421 -14.54 -12.13 -11.70
C ASP A 421 -13.32 -12.82 -12.34
N PHE A 422 -12.33 -12.05 -12.79
CA PHE A 422 -11.05 -12.57 -13.28
C PHE A 422 -9.97 -12.66 -12.20
N MET A 423 -10.25 -12.25 -10.96
CA MET A 423 -9.33 -12.44 -9.83
C MET A 423 -9.38 -13.86 -9.29
N ASN A 424 -10.49 -14.59 -9.44
CA ASN A 424 -10.71 -15.90 -8.82
C ASN A 424 -11.05 -16.99 -9.86
N ILE A 425 -10.26 -17.06 -10.93
CA ILE A 425 -10.41 -18.07 -11.99
C ILE A 425 -9.68 -19.38 -11.65
N PHE A 426 -10.12 -20.49 -12.25
CA PHE A 426 -9.47 -21.79 -12.08
C PHE A 426 -8.01 -21.77 -12.57
N PRO A 427 -7.05 -22.30 -11.80
CA PRO A 427 -7.18 -23.10 -10.57
C PRO A 427 -7.08 -22.33 -9.25
N GLN A 428 -7.06 -21.00 -9.31
CA GLN A 428 -6.76 -20.11 -8.18
C GLN A 428 -8.03 -19.46 -7.57
N GLU A 429 -9.19 -20.11 -7.68
CA GLU A 429 -10.47 -19.51 -7.26
C GLU A 429 -10.46 -19.08 -5.79
N ALA A 430 -9.85 -19.89 -4.92
CA ALA A 430 -9.73 -19.57 -3.50
C ALA A 430 -8.70 -18.46 -3.25
N ALA A 431 -7.53 -18.53 -3.90
CA ALA A 431 -6.41 -17.65 -3.61
C ALA A 431 -6.67 -16.20 -4.02
N GLY A 432 -7.28 -16.01 -5.20
CA GLY A 432 -7.70 -14.69 -5.64
C GLY A 432 -8.83 -14.09 -4.80
N TRP A 433 -9.78 -14.93 -4.37
CA TRP A 433 -10.81 -14.50 -3.41
C TRP A 433 -10.21 -14.08 -2.07
N PHE A 434 -9.24 -14.85 -1.56
CA PHE A 434 -8.53 -14.51 -0.33
C PHE A 434 -7.75 -13.20 -0.47
N LEU A 435 -7.12 -12.93 -1.61
CA LEU A 435 -6.45 -11.65 -1.84
C LEU A 435 -7.43 -10.48 -1.72
N MET A 436 -8.62 -10.58 -2.33
CA MET A 436 -9.64 -9.54 -2.21
C MET A 436 -10.11 -9.36 -0.75
N GLN A 437 -10.31 -10.47 -0.02
CA GLN A 437 -10.65 -10.42 1.41
C GLN A 437 -9.55 -9.75 2.23
N GLU A 438 -8.28 -10.13 2.02
CA GLU A 438 -7.14 -9.59 2.77
C GLU A 438 -6.96 -8.08 2.51
N ILE A 439 -7.17 -7.61 1.27
CA ILE A 439 -7.13 -6.17 0.97
C ILE A 439 -8.27 -5.44 1.67
N ASN A 440 -9.51 -5.90 1.55
CA ASN A 440 -10.67 -5.23 2.15
C ASN A 440 -10.61 -5.27 3.70
N ASP A 441 -10.28 -6.40 4.30
CA ASP A 441 -10.09 -6.51 5.76
C ASP A 441 -8.97 -5.59 6.25
N MET A 442 -7.87 -5.45 5.49
CA MET A 442 -6.78 -4.52 5.84
C MET A 442 -7.19 -3.06 5.69
N MET A 443 -8.02 -2.73 4.69
CA MET A 443 -8.60 -1.39 4.54
C MET A 443 -9.48 -1.04 5.73
N ASP A 444 -10.47 -1.89 6.03
CA ASP A 444 -11.41 -1.70 7.14
C ASP A 444 -10.70 -1.65 8.50
N TRP A 445 -9.64 -2.43 8.66
CA TRP A 445 -8.84 -2.45 9.89
C TRP A 445 -7.93 -1.24 10.04
N ARG A 446 -7.69 -0.47 8.98
CA ARG A 446 -6.83 0.73 9.03
C ARG A 446 -7.60 2.02 8.90
N TYR A 447 -8.79 1.98 8.31
CA TYR A 447 -9.55 3.17 7.98
C TYR A 447 -11.05 2.92 8.12
N ALA A 448 -11.76 3.83 8.76
CA ALA A 448 -13.23 3.78 8.81
C ALA A 448 -13.91 4.44 7.61
N ASP A 449 -13.17 5.21 6.81
CA ASP A 449 -13.73 6.10 5.80
C ASP A 449 -13.21 5.83 4.38
N ARG A 450 -12.45 4.75 4.17
CA ARG A 450 -12.02 4.33 2.83
C ARG A 450 -13.10 3.48 2.17
N VAL A 451 -13.23 3.63 0.86
CA VAL A 451 -14.25 2.93 0.08
C VAL A 451 -13.63 1.90 -0.84
N SER A 452 -14.21 0.71 -0.90
CA SER A 452 -13.82 -0.34 -1.85
C SER A 452 -15.00 -0.73 -2.74
N ILE A 453 -14.83 -0.53 -4.06
CA ILE A 453 -15.84 -0.80 -5.10
C ILE A 453 -15.37 -1.95 -5.97
N ALA A 454 -16.17 -3.00 -6.12
CA ALA A 454 -15.89 -4.06 -7.10
C ALA A 454 -16.58 -3.78 -8.43
N GLU A 455 -15.89 -4.03 -9.54
CA GLU A 455 -16.58 -4.34 -10.79
C GLU A 455 -16.63 -5.86 -10.97
N GLN A 456 -17.75 -6.42 -10.51
CA GLN A 456 -18.06 -7.82 -10.57
C GLN A 456 -19.19 -8.02 -11.58
N LEU A 457 -18.88 -8.55 -12.76
CA LEU A 457 -19.88 -8.83 -13.80
C LEU A 457 -19.78 -10.30 -14.25
N PRO A 458 -20.86 -11.10 -14.17
CA PRO A 458 -22.19 -10.74 -13.65
C PRO A 458 -22.19 -10.52 -12.13
N ASP A 459 -23.22 -9.83 -11.63
CA ASP A 459 -23.41 -9.56 -10.19
C ASP A 459 -23.22 -10.83 -9.33
N ASP A 460 -22.45 -10.71 -8.25
CA ASP A 460 -22.31 -11.75 -7.22
C ASP A 460 -22.66 -11.18 -5.83
N ASP A 461 -23.70 -11.74 -5.22
CA ASP A 461 -24.20 -11.35 -3.91
C ASP A 461 -23.17 -11.52 -2.78
N PHE A 462 -22.10 -12.31 -2.97
CA PHE A 462 -21.03 -12.51 -2.00
C PHE A 462 -19.90 -11.50 -2.09
N VAL A 463 -19.77 -10.76 -3.20
CA VAL A 463 -18.68 -9.77 -3.35
C VAL A 463 -18.79 -8.66 -2.31
N THR A 464 -20.00 -8.21 -1.99
CA THR A 464 -20.24 -7.15 -1.00
C THR A 464 -20.67 -7.69 0.37
N ARG A 465 -20.39 -8.96 0.67
CA ARG A 465 -20.68 -9.56 1.98
C ARG A 465 -19.43 -9.49 2.87
N PRO A 466 -19.61 -9.43 4.21
CA PRO A 466 -18.49 -9.52 5.13
C PRO A 466 -17.65 -10.79 4.94
N THR A 467 -16.34 -10.64 5.11
CA THR A 467 -15.34 -11.72 4.96
C THR A 467 -15.58 -12.87 5.94
N ASN A 468 -16.04 -12.57 7.15
CA ASN A 468 -16.34 -13.55 8.20
C ASN A 468 -17.50 -14.53 7.87
N ILE A 469 -18.31 -14.24 6.85
CA ILE A 469 -19.34 -15.14 6.32
C ILE A 469 -19.01 -15.64 4.91
N GLY A 470 -17.77 -15.43 4.46
CA GLY A 470 -17.26 -15.89 3.16
C GLY A 470 -17.42 -14.89 2.01
N GLY A 471 -17.83 -13.66 2.26
CA GLY A 471 -17.87 -12.62 1.23
C GLY A 471 -16.51 -12.02 0.91
N ALA A 472 -16.38 -11.23 -0.17
CA ALA A 472 -15.11 -10.59 -0.52
C ALA A 472 -14.83 -9.29 0.25
N GLY A 473 -15.84 -8.72 0.94
CA GLY A 473 -15.65 -7.56 1.81
C GLY A 473 -15.75 -6.19 1.12
N PHE A 474 -16.18 -6.10 -0.14
CA PHE A 474 -16.36 -4.79 -0.79
C PHE A 474 -17.58 -4.04 -0.23
N ASP A 475 -17.51 -2.71 -0.19
CA ASP A 475 -18.63 -1.87 0.28
C ASP A 475 -19.79 -1.87 -0.72
N THR A 476 -19.45 -1.90 -2.01
CA THR A 476 -20.41 -1.90 -3.11
C THR A 476 -19.82 -2.55 -4.35
N GLN A 477 -20.69 -2.86 -5.31
CA GLN A 477 -20.31 -3.37 -6.63
C GLN A 477 -21.04 -2.60 -7.73
N TYR A 478 -20.45 -2.58 -8.92
CA TYR A 478 -21.18 -2.17 -10.13
C TYR A 478 -22.38 -3.09 -10.33
N TYR A 479 -23.46 -2.53 -10.91
CA TYR A 479 -24.69 -3.28 -11.12
C TYR A 479 -24.84 -3.59 -12.61
N ASP A 480 -24.80 -4.88 -12.97
CA ASP A 480 -24.85 -5.36 -14.37
C ASP A 480 -26.04 -4.78 -15.14
N LYS A 481 -27.20 -4.64 -14.48
CA LYS A 481 -28.41 -4.09 -15.13
C LYS A 481 -28.40 -2.56 -15.28
N PHE A 482 -27.41 -1.89 -14.71
CA PHE A 482 -27.14 -0.46 -14.89
C PHE A 482 -25.91 -0.23 -15.78
N THR A 483 -25.69 -1.15 -16.73
CA THR A 483 -24.82 -0.92 -17.89
C THR A 483 -25.63 -0.22 -18.98
N ASP A 484 -25.05 0.82 -19.58
CA ASP A 484 -25.67 1.62 -20.65
C ASP A 484 -25.69 0.88 -22.00
#